data_AF-B4M0Y6-F1
#
_entry.id   AF-B4M0Y6-F1
#
_cell.length_a   1.000
_cell.length_b   1.000
_cell.length_c   1.000
_cell.angle_alpha   90.00
_cell.angle_beta   90.00
_cell.angle_gamma   90.00
#
_symmetry.space_group_name_H-M   'P 1'
#
loop_
_entity.id
_entity.type
_entity.pdbx_description
1 polymer ?
#
loop_
_entity_poly.entity_id
_entity_poly.type
_entity_poly.pdbx_seq_one_letter_code
_entity_poly.pdbx_strand_id
1 'polypeptide(L)'
;MSKPTGIKRKRPTKWTSRQSKKLLNFLRKNPYEQPNSFDFYRKLSKTFMFDFEANVIRSKVKQIVKAYKNAKTLIDVNTNFPMSEVLEICPQYKELHDIFDKSPQLNRNAPMSEIPEGGNMEMPETKQITQPEDTTSIEIGKQPEEHLTGKLDAAKEVRIHRKSLSQQDIRLLELHLREKELDLKYFEIQTKERLARLQIESRERIAMRKLELRYRNSIN
;
A
#
# COMPACT_ATOMS: atom_id res chain seq x y z
N MET A 1 15.62 17.76 41.96
CA MET A 1 15.17 17.48 40.58
C MET A 1 15.87 16.23 40.07
N SER A 2 15.16 15.10 39.96
CA SER A 2 15.74 13.83 39.50
C SER A 2 15.89 13.84 37.98
N LYS A 3 17.09 13.53 37.48
CA LYS A 3 17.36 13.45 36.03
C LYS A 3 16.59 12.25 35.44
N PRO A 4 15.93 12.40 34.28
CA PRO A 4 15.25 11.28 33.64
C PRO A 4 16.28 10.21 33.29
N THR A 5 16.13 9.03 33.87
CA THR A 5 16.96 7.85 33.56
C THR A 5 16.74 7.49 32.09
N GLY A 6 17.80 7.60 31.29
CA GLY A 6 17.74 7.31 29.86
C GLY A 6 17.22 5.91 29.57
N ILE A 7 16.24 5.82 28.69
CA ILE A 7 15.67 4.55 28.22
C ILE A 7 16.80 3.76 27.56
N LYS A 8 17.25 2.68 28.22
CA LYS A 8 18.23 1.75 27.65
C LYS A 8 17.61 1.09 26.43
N ARG A 9 18.06 1.45 25.23
CA ARG A 9 17.64 0.79 23.98
C ARG A 9 18.06 -0.68 24.07
N LYS A 10 17.08 -1.59 24.10
CA LYS A 10 17.34 -3.03 24.02
C LYS A 10 18.12 -3.32 22.73
N ARG A 11 19.16 -4.15 22.82
CA ARG A 11 19.94 -4.56 21.64
C ARG A 11 18.99 -5.23 20.63
N PRO A 12 19.17 -5.00 19.31
CA PRO A 12 18.34 -5.64 18.31
C PRO A 12 18.48 -7.16 18.39
N THR A 13 17.37 -7.85 18.62
CA THR A 13 17.38 -9.31 18.74
C THR A 13 17.66 -9.94 17.37
N LYS A 14 18.62 -10.87 17.33
CA LYS A 14 18.95 -11.62 16.12
C LYS A 14 17.82 -12.59 15.79
N TRP A 15 17.32 -12.54 14.57
CA TRP A 15 16.30 -13.45 14.08
C TRP A 15 16.93 -14.79 13.68
N THR A 16 16.42 -15.88 14.23
CA THR A 16 16.84 -17.23 13.83
C THR A 16 16.20 -17.62 12.49
N SER A 17 16.82 -18.56 11.78
CA SER A 17 16.26 -19.12 10.54
C SER A 17 14.87 -19.74 10.79
N ARG A 18 14.70 -20.47 11.91
CA ARG A 18 13.42 -21.06 12.32
C ARG A 18 12.31 -20.02 12.52
N GLN A 19 12.61 -18.91 13.18
CA GLN A 19 11.65 -17.81 13.37
C GLN A 19 11.26 -17.16 12.05
N SER A 20 12.25 -16.95 11.17
CA SER A 20 12.02 -16.35 9.86
C SER A 20 11.14 -17.26 9.00
N LYS A 21 11.36 -18.58 9.03
CA LYS A 21 10.52 -19.57 8.33
C LYS A 21 9.08 -19.61 8.86
N LYS A 22 8.88 -19.51 10.18
CA LYS A 22 7.54 -19.39 10.79
C LYS A 22 6.82 -18.13 10.29
N LEU A 23 7.52 -17.00 10.25
CA LEU A 23 6.99 -15.74 9.76
C LEU A 23 6.56 -15.83 8.29
N LEU A 24 7.40 -16.40 7.42
CA LEU A 24 7.09 -16.61 6.01
C LEU A 24 5.88 -17.53 5.81
N ASN A 25 5.81 -18.63 6.56
CA ASN A 25 4.65 -19.53 6.52
C ASN A 25 3.36 -18.82 6.92
N PHE A 26 3.42 -17.87 7.86
CA PHE A 26 2.25 -17.08 8.21
C PHE A 26 1.85 -16.11 7.11
N LEU A 27 2.81 -15.41 6.50
CA LEU A 27 2.55 -14.52 5.36
C LEU A 27 1.91 -15.29 4.20
N ARG A 28 2.39 -16.52 3.93
CA ARG A 28 1.79 -17.41 2.92
C ARG A 28 0.34 -17.77 3.23
N LYS A 29 0.00 -18.00 4.50
CA LYS A 29 -1.37 -18.34 4.93
C LYS A 29 -2.31 -17.13 4.93
N ASN A 30 -1.78 -15.92 5.06
CA ASN A 30 -2.56 -14.69 5.18
C ASN A 30 -2.10 -13.65 4.15
N PRO A 31 -2.30 -13.89 2.84
CA PRO A 31 -1.85 -12.97 1.80
C PRO A 31 -2.66 -11.66 1.78
N TYR A 32 -3.86 -11.63 2.37
CA TYR A 32 -4.80 -10.50 2.27
C TYR A 32 -4.75 -9.51 3.44
N GLU A 33 -4.27 -9.92 4.62
CA GLU A 33 -4.14 -8.97 5.73
C GLU A 33 -2.92 -8.09 5.47
N GLN A 34 -3.15 -6.79 5.31
CA GLN A 34 -2.09 -5.86 4.93
C GLN A 34 -0.93 -5.93 5.94
N PRO A 35 0.33 -6.12 5.49
CA PRO A 35 1.51 -6.03 6.35
C PRO A 35 1.72 -4.61 6.93
N ASN A 36 0.79 -3.68 6.72
CA ASN A 36 0.79 -2.38 7.37
C ASN A 36 -0.13 -2.30 8.61
N SER A 37 -1.10 -3.20 8.77
CA SER A 37 -2.01 -3.14 9.92
C SER A 37 -1.28 -3.59 11.19
N PHE A 38 -1.41 -2.81 12.27
CA PHE A 38 -0.80 -3.15 13.55
C PHE A 38 -1.46 -4.40 14.16
N ASP A 39 -2.76 -4.56 13.95
CA ASP A 39 -3.54 -5.68 14.46
C ASP A 39 -3.13 -7.03 13.87
N PHE A 40 -2.69 -7.05 12.61
CA PHE A 40 -2.10 -8.23 11.97
C PHE A 40 -0.94 -8.79 12.78
N TYR A 41 0.02 -7.93 13.12
CA TYR A 41 1.22 -8.34 13.86
C TYR A 41 0.92 -8.63 15.32
N ARG A 42 -0.08 -7.98 15.91
CA ARG A 42 -0.58 -8.28 17.24
C ARG A 42 -1.20 -9.69 17.29
N LYS A 43 -2.02 -10.07 16.30
CA LYS A 43 -2.55 -11.44 16.16
C LYS A 43 -1.42 -12.45 16.00
N LEU A 44 -0.48 -12.21 15.08
CA LEU A 44 0.66 -13.11 14.87
C LEU A 44 1.51 -13.30 16.14
N SER A 45 1.81 -12.23 16.87
CA SER A 45 2.56 -12.31 18.13
C SER A 45 1.86 -13.22 19.14
N LYS A 46 0.53 -13.13 19.26
CA LYS A 46 -0.28 -14.01 20.12
C LYS A 46 -0.32 -15.46 19.63
N THR A 47 -0.56 -15.68 18.33
CA THR A 47 -0.76 -17.03 17.76
C THR A 47 0.52 -17.86 17.73
N PHE A 48 1.66 -17.24 17.43
CA PHE A 48 2.92 -17.97 17.23
C PHE A 48 3.86 -17.95 18.43
N MET A 49 3.40 -17.38 19.56
CA MET A 49 4.18 -17.20 20.80
C MET A 49 5.58 -16.64 20.47
N PHE A 50 5.64 -15.63 19.61
CA PHE A 50 6.90 -14.94 19.39
C PHE A 50 7.18 -14.12 20.64
N ASP A 51 8.36 -14.27 21.23
CA ASP A 51 8.86 -13.41 22.32
C ASP A 51 9.17 -11.96 21.84
N PHE A 52 8.61 -11.57 20.71
CA PHE A 52 8.84 -10.30 20.05
C PHE A 52 7.59 -9.44 20.12
N GLU A 53 7.80 -8.17 20.44
CA GLU A 53 6.78 -7.14 20.29
C GLU A 53 6.37 -7.01 18.82
N ALA A 54 5.10 -6.72 18.57
CA ALA A 54 4.54 -6.56 17.22
C ALA A 54 5.33 -5.58 16.34
N ASN A 55 5.93 -4.53 16.93
CA ASN A 55 6.76 -3.56 16.23
C ASN A 55 8.05 -4.18 15.66
N VAL A 56 8.67 -5.09 16.39
CA VAL A 56 9.90 -5.79 15.96
C VAL A 56 9.58 -6.71 14.78
N ILE A 57 8.46 -7.42 14.87
CA ILE A 57 7.96 -8.29 13.80
C ILE A 57 7.64 -7.48 12.55
N ARG A 58 6.89 -6.37 12.69
CA ARG A 58 6.55 -5.46 11.58
C ARG A 58 7.81 -4.92 10.90
N SER A 59 8.80 -4.50 11.69
CA SER A 59 10.08 -4.01 11.18
C SER A 59 10.83 -5.10 10.40
N LYS A 60 10.79 -6.35 10.89
CA LYS A 60 11.38 -7.49 10.19
C LYS A 60 10.67 -7.79 8.87
N VAL A 61 9.34 -7.82 8.85
CA VAL A 61 8.57 -8.02 7.60
C VAL A 61 8.88 -6.91 6.60
N LYS A 62 8.91 -5.65 7.02
CA LYS A 62 9.32 -4.53 6.15
C LYS A 62 10.71 -4.73 5.54
N GLN A 63 11.67 -5.19 6.35
CA GLN A 63 13.02 -5.48 5.87
C GLN A 63 13.02 -6.61 4.81
N ILE A 64 12.29 -7.70 5.07
CA ILE A 64 12.17 -8.84 4.15
C ILE A 64 11.52 -8.40 2.82
N VAL A 65 10.41 -7.66 2.90
CA VAL A 65 9.71 -7.14 1.71
C VAL A 65 10.61 -6.19 0.93
N LYS A 66 11.36 -5.31 1.59
CA LYS A 66 12.33 -4.42 0.93
C LYS A 66 13.42 -5.20 0.21
N ALA A 67 13.99 -6.22 0.85
CA ALA A 67 15.00 -7.08 0.23
C ALA A 67 14.45 -7.82 -0.99
N TYR A 68 13.22 -8.35 -0.91
CA TYR A 68 12.54 -8.98 -2.03
C TYR A 68 12.31 -8.00 -3.19
N LYS A 69 11.81 -6.78 -2.92
CA LYS A 69 11.61 -5.77 -3.96
C LYS A 69 12.91 -5.42 -4.68
N ASN A 70 13.99 -5.20 -3.92
CA ASN A 70 15.31 -4.94 -4.50
C ASN A 70 15.80 -6.10 -5.38
N ALA A 71 15.65 -7.34 -4.91
CA ALA A 71 16.01 -8.53 -5.67
C ALA A 71 15.14 -8.69 -6.94
N LYS A 72 13.83 -8.40 -6.85
CA LYS A 72 12.92 -8.44 -8.00
C LYS A 72 13.30 -7.38 -9.03
N THR A 73 13.58 -6.15 -8.63
CA THR A 73 14.00 -5.09 -9.55
C THR A 73 15.29 -5.43 -10.30
N LEU A 74 16.21 -6.17 -9.69
CA LEU A 74 17.43 -6.62 -10.39
C LEU A 74 17.14 -7.63 -11.49
N ILE A 75 16.23 -8.58 -11.22
CA ILE A 75 15.80 -9.57 -12.22
C ILE A 75 14.97 -8.90 -13.32
N ASP A 76 14.10 -7.96 -12.98
CA ASP A 76 13.27 -7.24 -13.95
C ASP A 76 14.13 -6.39 -14.91
N VAL A 77 15.24 -5.83 -14.42
CA VAL A 77 16.19 -5.06 -15.24
C VAL A 77 17.09 -5.98 -16.09
N ASN A 78 17.43 -7.17 -15.59
CA ASN A 78 18.28 -8.12 -16.29
C ASN A 78 17.73 -9.55 -16.20
N THR A 79 17.11 -10.01 -17.28
CA THR A 79 16.47 -11.34 -17.36
C THR A 79 17.43 -12.51 -17.17
N ASN A 80 18.74 -12.31 -17.38
CA ASN A 80 19.78 -13.33 -17.21
C ASN A 80 20.60 -13.14 -15.93
N PHE A 81 20.07 -12.42 -14.93
CA PHE A 81 20.79 -12.18 -13.68
C PHE A 81 21.01 -13.48 -12.88
N PRO A 82 22.24 -13.77 -12.42
CA PRO A 82 22.54 -15.03 -11.75
C PRO A 82 21.84 -15.14 -10.40
N MET A 83 21.19 -16.28 -10.16
CA MET A 83 20.39 -16.50 -8.95
C MET A 83 21.23 -16.48 -7.65
N SER A 84 22.54 -16.73 -7.72
CA SER A 84 23.45 -16.62 -6.58
C SER A 84 23.48 -15.20 -6.02
N GLU A 85 23.61 -14.19 -6.89
CA GLU A 85 23.64 -12.77 -6.49
C GLU A 85 22.28 -12.31 -5.92
N VAL A 86 21.18 -12.85 -6.46
CA VAL A 86 19.82 -12.61 -5.92
C VAL A 86 19.71 -13.12 -4.48
N LEU A 87 20.25 -14.30 -4.20
CA LEU A 87 20.20 -14.94 -2.89
C LEU A 87 21.13 -14.28 -1.86
N GLU A 88 22.19 -13.60 -2.30
CA GLU A 88 23.01 -12.75 -1.41
C GLU A 88 22.21 -11.56 -0.86
N ILE A 89 21.37 -10.95 -1.70
CA ILE A 89 20.52 -9.82 -1.32
C ILE A 89 19.29 -10.30 -0.53
N CYS A 90 18.68 -11.39 -0.99
CA CYS A 90 17.46 -11.94 -0.41
C CYS A 90 17.55 -13.47 -0.32
N PRO A 91 18.06 -14.01 0.81
CA PRO A 91 18.21 -15.45 0.99
C PRO A 91 16.89 -16.24 0.87
N GLN A 92 15.77 -15.57 1.08
CA GLN A 92 14.42 -16.13 1.08
C GLN A 92 13.65 -15.82 -0.22
N TYR A 93 14.36 -15.40 -1.29
CA TYR A 93 13.74 -14.90 -2.51
C TYR A 93 12.72 -15.88 -3.11
N LYS A 94 13.07 -17.16 -3.25
CA LYS A 94 12.19 -18.18 -3.84
C LYS A 94 10.86 -18.30 -3.12
N GLU A 95 10.89 -18.28 -1.78
CA GLU A 95 9.70 -18.40 -0.92
C GLU A 95 8.85 -17.13 -1.01
N LEU A 96 9.48 -15.97 -1.05
CA LEU A 96 8.80 -14.67 -1.15
C LEU A 96 8.20 -14.45 -2.53
N HIS A 97 8.88 -14.88 -3.59
CA HIS A 97 8.38 -14.80 -4.95
C HIS A 97 7.11 -15.63 -5.12
N ASP A 98 7.08 -16.85 -4.58
CA ASP A 98 5.87 -17.67 -4.54
C ASP A 98 4.69 -17.00 -3.82
N ILE A 99 4.96 -16.25 -2.73
CA ILE A 99 3.92 -15.53 -1.97
C ILE A 99 3.42 -14.30 -2.71
N PHE A 100 4.34 -13.45 -3.20
CA PHE A 100 4.01 -12.13 -3.74
C PHE A 100 3.67 -12.12 -5.22
N ASP A 101 4.26 -12.99 -6.02
CA ASP A 101 4.06 -12.99 -7.47
C ASP A 101 2.74 -13.67 -7.85
N LYS A 102 2.39 -14.76 -7.15
CA LYS A 102 1.09 -15.45 -7.31
C LYS A 102 -0.09 -14.69 -6.69
N SER A 103 0.18 -13.62 -5.95
CA SER A 103 -0.83 -12.77 -5.33
C SER A 103 -0.84 -11.39 -5.99
N PRO A 104 -1.32 -11.26 -7.25
CA PRO A 104 -1.34 -9.98 -7.97
C PRO A 104 -2.07 -8.85 -7.24
N GLN A 105 -2.88 -9.17 -6.24
CA GLN A 105 -3.61 -8.20 -5.42
C GLN A 105 -2.78 -7.50 -4.33
N LEU A 106 -1.59 -7.99 -3.97
CA LEU A 106 -0.68 -7.31 -3.02
C LEU A 106 0.03 -6.09 -3.65
N ASN A 107 0.02 -5.98 -4.98
CA ASN A 107 0.53 -4.81 -5.70
C ASN A 107 -0.53 -3.70 -5.83
N ARG A 108 -1.46 -3.63 -4.88
CA ARG A 108 -2.37 -2.51 -4.73
C ARG A 108 -1.68 -1.45 -3.87
N ASN A 109 -0.95 -0.56 -4.53
CA ASN A 109 -1.08 0.88 -4.23
C ASN A 109 -2.50 1.37 -4.54
N ALA A 110 -3.55 0.53 -4.38
CA ALA A 110 -4.90 1.02 -4.39
C ALA A 110 -4.99 1.95 -3.18
N PRO A 111 -5.34 3.23 -3.38
CA PRO A 111 -5.73 4.08 -2.27
C PRO A 111 -6.75 3.28 -1.46
N MET A 112 -6.62 3.29 -0.12
CA MET A 112 -7.70 2.82 0.73
C MET A 112 -8.95 3.52 0.23
N SER A 113 -9.85 2.78 -0.40
CA SER A 113 -11.21 3.26 -0.58
C SER A 113 -11.68 3.61 0.82
N GLU A 114 -11.82 4.91 1.06
CA GLU A 114 -12.55 5.45 2.19
C GLU A 114 -13.79 4.59 2.33
N ILE A 115 -13.91 3.92 3.47
CA ILE A 115 -15.18 3.36 3.89
C ILE A 115 -16.10 4.58 3.87
N PRO A 116 -17.14 4.62 3.01
CA PRO A 116 -18.08 5.73 3.03
C PRO A 116 -18.74 5.70 4.41
N GLU A 117 -18.27 6.55 5.30
CA GLU A 117 -18.96 6.84 6.55
C GLU A 117 -20.28 7.51 6.18
N GLY A 118 -21.39 6.80 6.39
CA GLY A 118 -22.71 7.42 6.47
C GLY A 118 -23.41 7.69 5.15
N GLY A 119 -23.59 6.68 4.31
CA GLY A 119 -24.69 6.67 3.34
C GLY A 119 -25.81 5.77 3.84
N ASN A 120 -26.93 6.35 4.27
CA ASN A 120 -28.17 5.60 4.55
C ASN A 120 -28.52 4.75 3.32
N MET A 121 -28.37 3.43 3.42
CA MET A 121 -28.90 2.50 2.43
C MET A 121 -30.42 2.40 2.65
N GLU A 122 -31.17 3.12 1.82
CA GLU A 122 -32.53 2.72 1.48
C GLU A 122 -32.49 1.30 0.90
N MET A 123 -33.30 0.42 1.48
CA MET A 123 -33.49 -0.94 0.98
C MET A 123 -34.06 -0.90 -0.44
N PRO A 124 -33.44 -1.57 -1.43
CA PRO A 124 -34.12 -1.85 -2.67
C PRO A 124 -35.17 -2.94 -2.45
N GLU A 125 -36.42 -2.60 -2.77
CA GLU A 125 -37.53 -3.55 -2.84
C GLU A 125 -37.17 -4.74 -3.74
N THR A 126 -37.44 -5.92 -3.20
CA THR A 126 -37.22 -7.22 -3.80
C THR A 126 -38.22 -7.41 -4.94
N LYS A 127 -37.78 -7.23 -6.20
CA LYS A 127 -38.54 -7.70 -7.36
C LYS A 127 -38.25 -9.17 -7.62
N GLN A 128 -39.31 -9.97 -7.51
CA GLN A 128 -39.35 -11.41 -7.71
C GLN A 128 -38.88 -11.76 -9.13
N ILE A 129 -37.92 -12.68 -9.21
CA ILE A 129 -37.44 -13.30 -10.45
C ILE A 129 -38.31 -14.53 -10.70
N THR A 130 -39.20 -14.43 -11.69
CA THR A 130 -39.95 -15.55 -12.25
C THR A 130 -39.07 -16.30 -13.23
N GLN A 131 -38.89 -17.61 -13.02
CA GLN A 131 -38.30 -18.51 -14.01
C GLN A 131 -39.28 -18.74 -15.18
N PRO A 132 -38.75 -19.05 -16.37
CA PRO A 132 -39.32 -20.19 -17.08
C PRO A 132 -38.29 -21.17 -17.62
N GLU A 133 -38.78 -22.39 -17.71
CA GLU A 133 -38.10 -23.64 -18.00
C GLU A 133 -37.82 -23.87 -19.49
N ASP A 134 -36.92 -24.84 -19.70
CA ASP A 134 -36.66 -25.69 -20.86
C ASP A 134 -37.69 -25.69 -22.00
N THR A 135 -37.22 -25.64 -23.25
CA THR A 135 -37.20 -26.83 -24.15
C THR A 135 -36.76 -26.50 -25.59
N THR A 136 -36.04 -27.48 -26.16
CA THR A 136 -36.04 -27.95 -27.57
C THR A 136 -35.28 -27.21 -28.69
N SER A 137 -34.41 -28.04 -29.29
CA SER A 137 -34.36 -28.41 -30.71
C SER A 137 -33.43 -27.68 -31.68
N ILE A 138 -32.53 -28.51 -32.18
CA ILE A 138 -31.69 -28.46 -33.37
C ILE A 138 -32.53 -28.12 -34.62
N GLU A 139 -32.08 -27.13 -35.40
CA GLU A 139 -32.34 -27.07 -36.85
C GLU A 139 -31.06 -26.68 -37.59
N ILE A 140 -30.62 -27.59 -38.46
CA ILE A 140 -29.55 -27.41 -39.46
C ILE A 140 -30.23 -26.80 -40.68
N GLY A 141 -29.89 -25.57 -41.07
CA GLY A 141 -30.55 -24.93 -42.21
C GLY A 141 -29.88 -23.67 -42.73
N LYS A 142 -29.09 -23.87 -43.79
CA LYS A 142 -28.82 -22.97 -44.94
C LYS A 142 -28.26 -21.57 -44.69
N GLN A 143 -27.05 -21.40 -45.23
CA GLN A 143 -26.44 -20.13 -45.59
C GLN A 143 -27.33 -19.29 -46.53
N PRO A 144 -27.39 -17.97 -46.30
CA PRO A 144 -27.47 -16.99 -47.37
C PRO A 144 -26.06 -16.42 -47.62
N GLU A 145 -25.59 -16.56 -48.87
CA GLU A 145 -24.53 -15.73 -49.40
C GLU A 145 -25.04 -14.28 -49.48
N GLU A 146 -24.52 -13.39 -48.64
CA GLU A 146 -24.74 -11.94 -48.76
C GLU A 146 -23.41 -11.18 -48.87
N HIS A 147 -23.18 -10.72 -50.09
CA HIS A 147 -22.64 -9.43 -50.49
C HIS A 147 -21.40 -8.84 -49.77
N LEU A 148 -20.27 -9.00 -50.46
CA LEU A 148 -19.04 -8.21 -50.34
C LEU A 148 -19.24 -6.75 -50.82
N THR A 149 -19.76 -5.86 -49.97
CA THR A 149 -19.52 -4.40 -50.09
C THR A 149 -19.62 -3.73 -48.72
N GLY A 150 -18.56 -3.79 -47.91
CA GLY A 150 -18.57 -3.15 -46.58
C GLY A 150 -17.26 -3.23 -45.81
N LYS A 151 -16.11 -3.10 -46.48
CA LYS A 151 -14.78 -3.21 -45.82
C LYS A 151 -14.09 -1.86 -45.54
N LEU A 152 -14.77 -0.72 -45.76
CA LEU A 152 -14.16 0.61 -45.54
C LEU A 152 -14.49 1.27 -44.19
N ASP A 153 -15.43 0.75 -43.40
CA ASP A 153 -15.86 1.43 -42.16
C ASP A 153 -15.26 0.85 -40.86
N ALA A 154 -14.92 -0.43 -40.82
CA ALA A 154 -14.29 -1.05 -39.64
C ALA A 154 -12.89 -0.48 -39.32
N ALA A 155 -12.14 -0.01 -40.33
CA ALA A 155 -10.82 0.59 -40.14
C ALA A 155 -10.89 2.00 -39.50
N LYS A 156 -12.02 2.72 -39.63
CA LYS A 156 -12.22 4.02 -38.97
C LYS A 156 -12.56 3.85 -37.49
N GLU A 157 -13.33 2.84 -37.11
CA GLU A 157 -13.69 2.56 -35.71
C GLU A 157 -12.49 2.18 -34.84
N VAL A 158 -11.60 1.31 -35.33
CA VAL A 158 -10.37 0.93 -34.60
C VAL A 158 -9.47 2.14 -34.31
N ARG A 159 -9.47 3.14 -35.20
CA ARG A 159 -8.67 4.36 -35.06
C ARG A 159 -9.26 5.36 -34.05
N ILE A 160 -10.58 5.36 -33.88
CA ILE A 160 -11.27 6.19 -32.88
C ILE A 160 -11.09 5.58 -31.49
N HIS A 161 -11.21 4.25 -31.36
CA HIS A 161 -11.07 3.57 -30.08
C HIS A 161 -9.65 3.71 -29.50
N ARG A 162 -8.61 3.63 -30.35
CA ARG A 162 -7.22 3.81 -29.93
C ARG A 162 -6.90 5.23 -29.44
N LYS A 163 -7.57 6.26 -29.98
CA LYS A 163 -7.47 7.64 -29.49
C LYS A 163 -8.17 7.83 -28.15
N SER A 164 -9.29 7.15 -27.93
CA SER A 164 -10.04 7.24 -26.66
C SER A 164 -9.31 6.59 -25.47
N LEU A 165 -8.63 5.44 -25.69
CA LEU A 165 -7.76 4.83 -24.68
C LEU A 165 -6.62 5.77 -24.29
N SER A 166 -5.97 6.40 -25.27
CA SER A 166 -4.91 7.38 -25.01
C SER A 166 -5.39 8.58 -24.20
N GLN A 167 -6.64 9.01 -24.33
CA GLN A 167 -7.18 10.14 -23.56
C GLN A 167 -7.49 9.76 -22.11
N GLN A 168 -7.93 8.52 -21.86
CA GLN A 168 -8.11 8.01 -20.49
C GLN A 168 -6.78 7.91 -19.75
N ASP A 169 -5.73 7.42 -20.42
CA ASP A 169 -4.39 7.33 -19.83
C ASP A 169 -3.82 8.70 -19.47
N ILE A 170 -3.99 9.70 -20.35
CA ILE A 170 -3.60 11.09 -20.07
C ILE A 170 -4.34 11.62 -18.84
N ARG A 171 -5.66 11.39 -18.76
CA ARG A 171 -6.47 11.84 -17.62
C ARG A 171 -6.06 11.17 -16.31
N LEU A 172 -5.73 9.88 -16.35
CA LEU A 172 -5.20 9.16 -15.18
C LEU A 172 -3.86 9.75 -14.73
N LEU A 173 -2.98 10.06 -15.68
CA LEU A 173 -1.69 10.68 -15.37
C LEU A 173 -1.86 12.08 -14.75
N GLU A 174 -2.78 12.89 -15.27
CA GLU A 174 -3.12 14.21 -14.72
C GLU A 174 -3.64 14.12 -13.29
N LEU A 175 -4.54 13.17 -13.02
CA LEU A 175 -5.05 12.93 -11.66
C LEU A 175 -3.92 12.53 -10.71
N HIS A 176 -3.02 11.65 -11.16
CA HIS A 176 -1.89 11.21 -10.35
C HIS A 176 -0.88 12.33 -10.06
N LEU A 177 -0.65 13.23 -11.04
CA LEU A 177 0.15 14.43 -10.82
C LEU A 177 -0.52 15.37 -9.82
N ARG A 178 -1.84 15.54 -9.94
CA ARG A 178 -2.61 16.40 -9.03
C ARG A 178 -2.59 15.88 -7.59
N GLU A 179 -2.67 14.56 -7.40
CA GLU A 179 -2.52 13.91 -6.10
C GLU A 179 -1.16 14.24 -5.46
N LYS A 180 -0.07 14.09 -6.22
CA LYS A 180 1.28 14.44 -5.75
C LYS A 180 1.44 15.91 -5.40
N GLU A 181 0.82 16.82 -6.17
CA GLU A 181 0.81 18.25 -5.85
C GLU A 181 0.10 18.54 -4.52
N LEU A 182 -1.01 17.85 -4.25
CA LEU A 182 -1.75 18.01 -2.99
C LEU A 182 -0.94 17.49 -1.81
N ASP A 183 -0.27 16.34 -1.95
CA ASP A 183 0.61 15.79 -0.91
C ASP A 183 1.75 16.76 -0.57
N LEU A 184 2.37 17.36 -1.58
CA LEU A 184 3.43 18.35 -1.39
C LEU A 184 2.91 19.61 -0.68
N LYS A 185 1.73 20.11 -1.08
CA LYS A 185 1.09 21.26 -0.41
C LYS A 185 0.74 20.95 1.04
N TYR A 186 0.22 19.76 1.30
CA TYR A 186 -0.09 19.32 2.67
C TYR A 186 1.17 19.28 3.54
N PHE A 187 2.26 18.71 3.03
CA PHE A 187 3.55 18.67 3.72
C PHE A 187 4.11 20.08 3.97
N GLU A 188 3.98 21.00 3.01
CA GLU A 188 4.40 22.39 3.15
C GLU A 188 3.62 23.10 4.27
N ILE A 189 2.29 22.94 4.31
CA ILE A 189 1.42 23.51 5.35
C ILE A 189 1.82 22.96 6.73
N GLN A 190 2.01 21.66 6.85
CA GLN A 190 2.39 21.02 8.11
C GLN A 190 3.76 21.52 8.61
N THR A 191 4.71 21.73 7.70
CA THR A 191 6.04 22.26 8.02
C THR A 191 5.95 23.73 8.48
N LYS A 192 5.15 24.55 7.80
CA LYS A 192 4.90 25.95 8.19
C LYS A 192 4.23 26.05 9.57
N GLU A 193 3.23 25.22 9.84
CA GLU A 193 2.55 25.19 11.13
C GLU A 193 3.53 24.81 12.26
N ARG A 194 4.35 23.76 12.03
CA ARG A 194 5.36 23.34 13.00
C ARG A 194 6.38 24.45 13.29
N LEU A 195 6.85 25.16 12.27
CA LEU A 195 7.77 26.29 12.44
C LEU A 195 7.13 27.43 13.22
N ALA A 196 5.87 27.77 12.92
CA ALA A 196 5.12 28.80 13.65
C ALA A 196 4.99 28.45 15.14
N ARG A 197 4.65 27.20 15.48
CA ARG A 197 4.58 26.74 16.88
C ARG A 197 5.92 26.88 17.60
N LEU A 198 7.02 26.47 16.97
CA LEU A 198 8.36 26.60 17.57
C LEU A 198 8.77 28.07 17.77
N GLN A 199 8.39 28.96 16.86
CA GLN A 199 8.65 30.39 17.00
C GLN A 199 7.88 30.99 18.19
N ILE A 200 6.61 30.61 18.38
CA ILE A 200 5.81 31.03 19.53
C ILE A 200 6.44 30.53 20.83
N GLU A 201 6.74 29.23 20.94
CA GLU A 201 7.35 28.63 22.13
C GLU A 201 8.71 29.26 22.47
N SER A 202 9.50 29.62 21.44
CA SER A 202 10.76 30.35 21.63
C SER A 202 10.53 31.76 22.20
N ARG A 203 9.56 32.51 21.66
CA ARG A 203 9.20 33.86 22.14
C ARG A 203 8.69 33.82 23.59
N GLU A 204 7.85 32.86 23.93
CA GLU A 204 7.33 32.66 25.30
C GLU A 204 8.47 32.37 26.28
N ARG A 205 9.39 31.47 25.94
CA ARG A 205 10.57 31.17 26.77
C ARG A 205 11.45 32.40 27.01
N ILE A 206 11.66 33.21 25.98
CA ILE A 206 12.42 34.46 26.12
C ILE A 206 11.67 35.45 27.02
N ALA A 207 10.35 35.59 26.85
CA ALA A 207 9.52 36.48 27.68
C ALA A 207 9.54 36.05 29.16
N MET A 208 9.38 34.76 29.45
CA MET A 208 9.45 34.21 30.80
C MET A 208 10.80 34.48 31.46
N ARG A 209 11.91 34.20 30.77
CA ARG A 209 13.26 34.52 31.27
C ARG A 209 13.45 36.01 31.56
N LYS A 210 12.91 36.89 30.71
CA LYS A 210 12.95 38.35 30.94
C LYS A 210 12.19 38.74 32.20
N LEU A 211 11.02 38.14 32.45
CA LEU A 211 10.24 38.38 33.67
C LEU A 211 10.98 37.88 34.91
N GLU A 212 11.54 36.67 34.86
CA GLU A 212 12.34 36.10 35.96
C GLU A 212 13.53 36.99 36.32
N LEU A 213 14.26 37.51 35.33
CA LEU A 213 15.37 38.43 35.55
C LEU A 213 14.92 39.75 36.19
N ARG A 214 13.79 40.32 35.75
CA ARG A 214 13.23 41.54 36.36
C ARG A 214 12.85 41.30 37.82
N TYR A 215 12.19 40.20 38.12
CA TYR A 215 11.78 39.85 39.48
C TYR A 215 12.97 39.62 40.40
N ARG A 216 14.00 38.93 39.90
CA ARG A 216 15.26 38.72 40.65
C ARG A 216 15.96 40.04 40.96
N ASN A 217 15.95 40.99 40.03
CA ASN A 217 16.58 42.29 40.22
C ASN A 217 15.77 43.23 41.13
N SER A 218 14.47 43.00 41.34
CA SER A 218 13.66 43.82 42.26
C SER A 218 13.74 43.38 43.73
N ILE A 219 14.26 42.17 43.99
CA ILE A 219 14.41 41.63 45.35
C ILE A 219 15.75 42.01 45.98
N ASN A 220 16.75 42.36 45.15
CA ASN A 220 18.06 42.84 45.58
C ASN A 220 18.09 44.36 45.58
#